data_AF-L8DG04-F1
#
_entry.id   AF-L8DG04-F1
#
_cell.length_a   1.000
_cell.length_b   1.000
_cell.length_c   1.000
_cell.angle_alpha   90.00
_cell.angle_beta   90.00
_cell.angle_gamma   90.00
#
_symmetry.space_group_name_H-M   'P 1'
#
loop_
_entity.id
_entity.type
_entity.pdbx_description
1 polymer ?
#
loop_
_entity_poly.entity_id
_entity_poly.type
_entity_poly.pdbx_seq_one_letter_code
_entity_poly.pdbx_strand_id
1 'polypeptide(L)'
;MTENYNGLEVFSYQFDRFAYEHPWIGAQVGEFMLGPEGGGMLEFARATVFALPEGGAHEVHGPIVDWYLGHGGPYGALGYPISNERPTPTGSGRYNLFQRGAIGWLPDEGAFIIGGRHEVSAVDGSMPSLGVSA
;
A
#
# COMPACT_ATOMS: atom_id res chain seq x y z
N MET A 1 -22.06 -31.26 15.23
CA MET A 1 -20.72 -30.65 15.15
C MET A 1 -20.96 -29.17 14.90
N THR A 2 -21.05 -28.37 15.95
CA THR A 2 -21.06 -26.92 15.81
C THR A 2 -19.61 -26.51 15.68
N GLU A 3 -19.12 -26.45 14.44
CA GLU A 3 -17.90 -25.67 14.17
C GLU A 3 -18.23 -24.25 14.61
N ASN A 4 -17.67 -23.86 15.74
CA ASN A 4 -17.66 -22.47 16.16
C ASN A 4 -16.79 -21.77 15.11
N TYR A 5 -17.42 -21.25 14.06
CA TYR A 5 -16.77 -20.39 13.08
C TYR A 5 -16.23 -19.19 13.85
N ASN A 6 -14.96 -19.25 14.23
CA ASN A 6 -14.28 -18.10 14.79
C ASN A 6 -14.18 -17.10 13.65
N GLY A 7 -14.62 -15.86 13.85
CA GLY A 7 -14.57 -14.81 12.81
C GLY A 7 -13.17 -14.59 12.21
N LEU A 8 -12.13 -15.07 12.89
CA LEU A 8 -10.75 -15.13 12.39
C LEU A 8 -10.58 -16.06 11.17
N GLU A 9 -11.31 -17.17 11.07
CA GLU A 9 -11.22 -18.10 9.92
C GLU A 9 -11.86 -17.51 8.66
N VAL A 10 -12.95 -16.75 8.81
CA VAL A 10 -13.53 -15.99 7.68
C VAL A 10 -12.55 -14.92 7.20
N PHE A 11 -11.77 -14.35 8.13
CA PHE A 11 -10.74 -13.38 7.81
C PHE A 11 -9.56 -14.00 7.08
N SER A 12 -9.10 -15.19 7.51
CA SER A 12 -8.02 -15.91 6.84
C SER A 12 -8.39 -16.33 5.41
N TYR A 13 -9.67 -16.66 5.16
CA TYR A 13 -10.15 -17.01 3.82
C TYR A 13 -9.90 -15.91 2.78
N GLN A 14 -9.87 -14.63 3.18
CA GLN A 14 -9.57 -13.54 2.26
C GLN A 14 -8.14 -13.64 1.72
N PHE A 15 -7.17 -13.99 2.58
CA PHE A 15 -5.78 -14.18 2.18
C PHE A 15 -5.59 -15.46 1.37
N ASP A 16 -6.21 -16.56 1.80
CA ASP A 16 -6.12 -17.85 1.10
C ASP A 16 -6.68 -17.74 -0.32
N ARG A 17 -7.85 -17.11 -0.46
CA ARG A 17 -8.46 -16.84 -1.76
C ARG A 17 -7.56 -15.96 -2.62
N PHE A 18 -7.02 -14.88 -2.05
CA PHE A 18 -6.15 -13.97 -2.79
C PHE A 18 -4.89 -14.70 -3.28
N ALA A 19 -4.24 -15.49 -2.43
CA ALA A 19 -3.04 -16.26 -2.78
C ALA A 19 -3.34 -17.31 -3.86
N TYR A 20 -4.51 -17.94 -3.82
CA TYR A 20 -4.95 -18.87 -4.86
C TYR A 20 -5.14 -18.17 -6.21
N GLU A 21 -5.73 -16.97 -6.22
CA GLU A 21 -5.95 -16.17 -7.44
C GLU A 21 -4.65 -15.51 -7.95
N HIS A 22 -3.66 -15.34 -7.08
CA HIS A 22 -2.41 -14.64 -7.35
C HIS A 22 -1.16 -15.46 -6.93
N PRO A 23 -0.90 -16.62 -7.55
CA PRO A 23 0.18 -17.53 -7.14
C PRO A 23 1.59 -16.90 -7.23
N TRP A 24 1.73 -15.79 -7.97
CA TRP A 24 2.97 -15.06 -8.10
C TRP A 24 3.42 -14.38 -6.80
N ILE A 25 2.55 -14.18 -5.80
CA ILE A 25 2.95 -13.55 -4.51
C ILE A 25 3.83 -14.48 -3.66
N GLY A 26 3.82 -15.78 -3.98
CA GLY A 26 4.63 -16.80 -3.31
C GLY A 26 4.00 -17.33 -2.02
N ALA A 27 4.81 -18.01 -1.21
CA ALA A 27 4.37 -18.58 0.05
C ALA A 27 4.13 -17.49 1.11
N GLN A 28 3.25 -17.78 2.06
CA GLN A 28 3.14 -16.99 3.29
C GLN A 28 4.46 -17.03 4.05
N VAL A 29 4.93 -15.86 4.50
CA VAL A 29 6.19 -15.73 5.26
C VAL A 29 5.99 -15.04 6.61
N GLY A 30 4.89 -14.29 6.77
CA GLY A 30 4.53 -13.62 8.02
C GLY A 30 3.36 -14.26 8.75
N GLU A 31 3.12 -13.79 9.97
CA GLU A 31 1.88 -14.05 10.70
C GLU A 31 0.80 -13.04 10.30
N PHE A 32 -0.47 -13.47 10.40
CA PHE A 32 -1.60 -12.56 10.23
C PHE A 32 -1.58 -11.49 11.32
N MET A 33 -1.62 -10.23 10.90
CA MET A 33 -1.66 -9.08 11.80
C MET A 33 -3.00 -8.35 11.64
N LEU A 34 -3.72 -8.21 12.75
CA LEU A 34 -4.93 -7.39 12.81
C LEU A 34 -4.57 -5.91 12.61
N GLY A 35 -5.37 -5.22 11.80
CA GLY A 35 -5.27 -3.80 11.54
C GLY A 35 -6.46 -3.01 12.11
N PRO A 36 -6.55 -1.71 11.81
CA PRO A 36 -7.67 -0.88 12.24
C PRO A 36 -9.01 -1.40 11.69
N GLU A 37 -10.08 -1.13 12.45
CA GLU A 37 -11.48 -1.36 12.07
C GLU A 37 -11.83 -2.82 11.74
N GLY A 38 -11.00 -3.78 12.16
CA GLY A 38 -11.21 -5.21 11.93
C GLY A 38 -10.66 -5.71 10.60
N GLY A 39 -9.87 -4.90 9.89
CA GLY A 39 -9.05 -5.34 8.77
C GLY A 39 -7.77 -6.06 9.22
N GLY A 40 -6.87 -6.34 8.29
CA GLY A 40 -5.56 -6.88 8.64
C GLY A 40 -4.64 -7.06 7.46
N MET A 41 -3.44 -7.56 7.74
CA MET A 41 -2.43 -7.83 6.73
C MET A 41 -1.73 -9.17 6.93
N LEU A 42 -1.26 -9.74 5.83
CA LEU A 42 -0.45 -10.94 5.81
C LEU A 42 0.68 -10.78 4.79
N GLU A 43 1.90 -11.12 5.21
CA GLU A 43 3.08 -11.05 4.36
C GLU A 43 3.28 -12.36 3.60
N PHE A 44 3.43 -12.22 2.28
CA PHE A 44 3.84 -13.27 1.36
C PHE A 44 5.22 -12.94 0.79
N ALA A 45 5.92 -13.94 0.26
CA ALA A 45 7.31 -13.82 -0.17
C ALA A 45 7.58 -12.67 -1.18
N ARG A 46 6.56 -12.19 -1.90
CA ARG A 46 6.70 -11.16 -2.95
C ARG A 46 5.69 -10.02 -2.84
N ALA A 47 4.82 -10.01 -1.81
CA ALA A 47 3.83 -8.97 -1.59
C ALA A 47 3.29 -9.00 -0.16
N THR A 48 2.76 -7.88 0.32
CA THR A 48 1.91 -7.84 1.50
C THR A 48 0.46 -7.70 1.05
N VAL A 49 -0.39 -8.63 1.48
CA VAL A 49 -1.82 -8.59 1.18
C VAL A 49 -2.54 -7.95 2.37
N PHE A 50 -3.47 -7.05 2.08
CA PHE A 50 -4.29 -6.37 3.07
C PHE A 50 -5.75 -6.75 2.86
N ALA A 51 -6.39 -7.31 3.88
CA ALA A 51 -7.80 -7.64 3.88
C ALA A 51 -8.61 -6.51 4.52
N LEU A 52 -9.69 -6.10 3.85
CA LEU A 52 -10.52 -4.98 4.25
C LEU A 52 -11.64 -5.43 5.22
N PRO A 53 -12.07 -4.57 6.15
CA PRO A 53 -13.18 -4.87 7.05
C PRO A 53 -14.48 -5.22 6.31
N GLU A 54 -14.74 -4.56 5.19
CA GLU A 54 -15.95 -4.73 4.38
C GLU A 54 -15.87 -5.94 3.44
N GLY A 55 -14.71 -6.60 3.39
CA GLY A 55 -14.39 -7.73 2.53
C GLY A 55 -13.60 -7.33 1.28
N GLY A 56 -12.85 -8.30 0.76
CA GLY A 56 -11.90 -8.12 -0.32
C GLY A 56 -10.48 -7.94 0.22
N ALA A 57 -9.51 -8.25 -0.63
CA ALA A 57 -8.10 -8.13 -0.31
C ALA A 57 -7.34 -7.50 -1.47
N HIS A 58 -6.32 -6.72 -1.12
CA HIS A 58 -5.48 -6.02 -2.08
C HIS A 58 -4.02 -6.17 -1.71
N GLU A 59 -3.20 -6.46 -2.71
CA GLU A 59 -1.76 -6.56 -2.53
C GLU A 59 -1.07 -5.21 -2.76
N VAL A 60 -0.02 -4.99 -1.98
CA VAL A 60 0.98 -3.96 -2.21
C VAL A 60 2.34 -4.64 -2.15
N HIS A 61 3.24 -4.32 -3.09
CA HIS A 61 4.56 -4.93 -3.15
C HIS A 61 5.67 -3.93 -3.47
N GLY A 62 6.91 -4.42 -3.40
CA GLY A 62 8.11 -3.68 -3.76
C GLY A 62 8.25 -2.33 -3.03
N PRO A 63 8.78 -1.30 -3.70
CA PRO A 63 9.03 -0.01 -3.06
C PRO A 63 7.77 0.69 -2.54
N ILE A 64 6.59 0.37 -3.08
CA ILE A 64 5.32 0.97 -2.62
C ILE A 64 4.98 0.47 -1.22
N VAL A 65 5.12 -0.84 -0.95
CA VAL A 65 4.80 -1.39 0.38
C VAL A 65 5.81 -0.92 1.43
N ASP A 66 7.09 -0.81 1.07
CA ASP A 66 8.14 -0.29 1.96
C ASP A 66 7.82 1.15 2.40
N TRP A 67 7.46 2.01 1.44
CA TRP A 67 7.05 3.37 1.72
C TRP A 67 5.78 3.38 2.57
N TYR A 68 4.75 2.63 2.16
CA TYR A 68 3.45 2.62 2.84
C TYR A 68 3.56 2.20 4.31
N LEU A 69 4.28 1.12 4.60
CA LEU A 69 4.50 0.66 5.97
C LEU A 69 5.37 1.63 6.78
N GLY A 70 6.37 2.25 6.15
CA GLY A 70 7.17 3.32 6.77
C GLY A 70 6.38 4.57 7.15
N HIS A 71 5.20 4.78 6.53
CA HIS A 71 4.30 5.91 6.80
C HIS A 71 3.04 5.50 7.58
N GLY A 72 3.15 4.42 8.38
CA GLY A 72 2.11 3.97 9.31
C GLY A 72 1.13 2.97 8.73
N GLY A 73 1.27 2.59 7.46
CA GLY A 73 0.45 1.55 6.82
C GLY A 73 -1.06 1.84 6.97
N PRO A 74 -1.88 0.83 7.30
CA PRO A 74 -3.32 0.99 7.47
C PRO A 74 -3.71 1.99 8.57
N TYR A 75 -2.86 2.17 9.59
CA TYR A 75 -3.06 3.16 10.66
C TYR A 75 -2.69 4.59 10.23
N GLY A 76 -2.02 4.73 9.08
CA GLY A 76 -1.55 6.00 8.56
C GLY A 76 -2.63 6.82 7.83
N ALA A 77 -2.19 7.93 7.25
CA ALA A 77 -3.08 8.89 6.60
C ALA A 77 -3.82 8.30 5.38
N LEU A 78 -3.27 7.28 4.72
CA LEU A 78 -3.85 6.68 3.51
C LEU A 78 -4.96 5.66 3.78
N GLY A 79 -4.91 4.95 4.91
CA GLY A 79 -5.80 3.81 5.17
C GLY A 79 -5.47 2.61 4.30
N TYR A 80 -6.39 1.65 4.19
CA TYR A 80 -6.17 0.40 3.45
C TYR A 80 -6.02 0.64 1.93
N PRO A 81 -5.26 -0.22 1.23
CA PRO A 81 -5.30 -0.27 -0.24
C PRO A 81 -6.70 -0.67 -0.73
N ILE A 82 -7.13 -0.10 -1.85
CA ILE A 82 -8.39 -0.41 -2.54
C ILE A 82 -8.15 -0.90 -3.98
N SER A 83 -6.88 -1.19 -4.30
CA SER A 83 -6.47 -1.84 -5.53
C SER A 83 -5.21 -2.65 -5.31
N ASN A 84 -5.03 -3.71 -6.10
CA ASN A 84 -3.72 -4.30 -6.35
C ASN A 84 -2.80 -3.29 -7.06
N GLU A 85 -1.50 -3.56 -7.13
CA GLU A 85 -0.56 -2.71 -7.84
C GLU A 85 -0.84 -2.73 -9.35
N ARG A 86 -0.86 -1.56 -9.97
CA ARG A 86 -1.13 -1.38 -11.40
C ARG A 86 0.02 -0.66 -12.09
N PRO A 87 0.31 -0.98 -13.36
CA PRO A 87 1.21 -0.15 -14.14
C PRO A 87 0.57 1.22 -14.39
N THR A 88 1.38 2.27 -14.34
CA THR A 88 1.01 3.59 -14.89
C THR A 88 0.65 3.48 -16.39
N PRO A 89 -0.15 4.41 -16.94
CA PRO A 89 -0.51 4.38 -18.37
C PRO A 89 0.68 4.37 -19.34
N THR A 90 1.82 4.95 -18.94
CA THR A 90 3.05 4.96 -19.73
C THR A 90 3.86 3.67 -19.60
N GLY A 91 3.54 2.82 -18.62
CA GLY A 91 4.28 1.59 -18.30
C GLY A 91 5.58 1.81 -17.52
N SER A 92 6.04 3.05 -17.36
CA SER A 92 7.33 3.36 -16.72
C SER A 92 7.30 3.24 -15.19
N GLY A 93 6.11 3.26 -14.58
CA GLY A 93 5.93 3.20 -13.14
C GLY A 93 4.79 2.29 -12.71
N ARG A 94 4.60 2.24 -11.39
CA ARG A 94 3.58 1.44 -10.70
C ARG A 94 2.78 2.31 -9.75
N TYR A 95 1.58 1.90 -9.37
CA TYR A 95 0.81 2.58 -8.34
C TYR A 95 -0.21 1.66 -7.65
N ASN A 96 -0.53 2.00 -6.41
CA ASN A 96 -1.70 1.49 -5.69
C ASN A 96 -2.64 2.65 -5.33
N LEU A 97 -3.94 2.37 -5.34
CA LEU A 97 -4.95 3.24 -4.77
C LEU A 97 -5.22 2.83 -3.32
N PHE A 98 -5.45 3.81 -2.46
CA PHE A 98 -5.77 3.66 -1.05
C PHE A 98 -7.08 4.41 -0.73
N GLN A 99 -7.70 4.10 0.41
CA GLN A 99 -8.94 4.72 0.85
C GLN A 99 -8.91 6.26 0.79
N ARG A 100 -7.75 6.87 1.10
CA ARG A 100 -7.58 8.33 1.17
C ARG A 100 -6.44 8.87 0.32
N GLY A 101 -6.06 8.18 -0.75
CA GLY A 101 -5.04 8.67 -1.67
C GLY A 101 -4.47 7.60 -2.60
N ALA A 102 -3.30 7.85 -3.15
CA ALA A 102 -2.58 6.90 -3.98
C ALA A 102 -1.08 7.04 -3.76
N ILE A 103 -0.35 5.92 -3.84
CA ILE A 103 1.11 5.91 -3.89
C ILE A 103 1.51 5.47 -5.30
N GLY A 104 2.37 6.26 -5.92
CA GLY A 104 3.04 5.92 -7.16
C GLY A 104 4.49 5.52 -6.89
N TRP A 105 5.08 4.83 -7.85
CA TRP A 105 6.51 4.56 -7.91
C TRP A 105 7.03 4.77 -9.33
N LEU A 106 8.18 5.43 -9.43
CA LEU A 106 8.97 5.57 -10.67
C LEU A 106 10.42 5.12 -10.40
N PRO A 107 11.12 4.55 -11.41
CA PRO A 107 12.50 4.07 -11.24
C PRO A 107 13.47 5.12 -10.70
N ASP A 108 13.35 6.36 -11.19
CA ASP A 108 14.28 7.45 -10.87
C ASP A 108 13.85 8.26 -9.64
N GLU A 109 12.60 8.12 -9.19
CA GLU A 109 12.04 8.94 -8.10
C GLU A 109 11.73 8.13 -6.83
N GLY A 110 11.65 6.81 -6.93
CA GLY A 110 11.17 5.97 -5.84
C GLY A 110 9.65 6.09 -5.64
N ALA A 111 9.17 5.73 -4.45
CA ALA A 111 7.75 5.76 -4.12
C ALA A 111 7.34 7.12 -3.54
N PHE A 112 6.19 7.65 -3.97
CA PHE A 112 5.69 8.98 -3.61
C PHE A 112 4.15 9.02 -3.57
N ILE A 113 3.60 9.96 -2.80
CA ILE A 113 2.16 10.22 -2.76
C ILE A 113 1.72 10.95 -4.04
N ILE A 114 0.71 10.41 -4.72
CA ILE A 114 0.10 11.07 -5.88
C ILE A 114 -0.92 12.12 -5.36
N GLY A 115 -0.78 13.36 -5.82
CA GLY A 115 -1.70 14.45 -5.47
C GLY A 115 -1.51 15.06 -4.08
N GLY A 116 -0.54 14.57 -3.32
CA GLY A 116 -0.02 15.25 -2.13
C GLY A 116 0.85 16.44 -2.54
N ARG A 117 0.96 17.45 -1.67
CA ARG A 117 1.89 18.56 -1.90
C ARG A 117 3.31 17.96 -1.87
N HIS A 118 4.02 17.98 -3.00
CA HIS A 118 5.46 17.68 -3.02
C HIS A 118 6.14 18.73 -2.14
N GLU A 119 6.52 18.38 -0.91
CA GLU A 119 7.62 19.09 -0.27
C GLU A 119 8.88 18.61 -0.98
N VAL A 120 9.26 19.35 -2.03
CA VAL A 120 10.61 19.28 -2.56
C VAL A 120 11.51 19.58 -1.37
N SER A 121 12.22 18.56 -0.88
CA SER A 121 13.25 18.76 0.13
C SER A 121 14.23 19.75 -0.48
N ALA A 122 14.25 20.98 0.05
CA ALA A 122 15.16 22.02 -0.40
C ALA A 122 16.58 21.61 -0.01
N VAL A 123 17.18 20.74 -0.80
CA VAL A 123 18.61 20.53 -0.83
C VAL A 123 19.18 21.52 -1.83
N ASP A 124 19.94 22.45 -1.27
CA ASP A 124 20.70 23.53 -1.89
C ASP A 124 20.00 24.90 -1.98
N GLY A 125 20.45 25.79 -1.11
CA GLY A 125 19.96 27.15 -0.98
C GLY A 125 20.48 28.03 -2.10
N SER A 126 19.63 28.35 -3.07
CA SER A 126 19.82 29.53 -3.90
C SER A 126 18.48 30.06 -4.39
N MET A 127 17.83 30.87 -3.54
CA MET A 127 16.77 31.77 -4.00
C MET A 127 17.43 32.90 -4.82
N PRO A 128 17.12 33.10 -6.11
CA PRO A 128 17.51 34.32 -6.78
C PRO A 128 16.64 35.46 -6.20
N SER A 129 17.29 36.48 -5.64
CA SER A 129 16.62 37.69 -5.19
C SER A 129 15.93 38.37 -6.38
N LEU A 130 14.61 38.35 -6.43
CA LEU A 130 13.86 39.23 -7.32
C LEU A 130 13.94 40.64 -6.74
N GLY A 131 14.78 41.46 -7.37
CA GLY A 131 14.89 42.88 -7.09
C GLY A 131 13.54 43.57 -7.34
N VAL A 132 13.07 44.31 -6.35
CA VAL A 132 12.03 45.32 -6.53
C VAL A 132 12.66 46.48 -7.28
N SER A 133 12.17 46.78 -8.47
CA SER A 133 12.38 48.09 -9.10
C SER A 133 11.13 48.93 -8.89
N ALA A 134 11.38 50.17 -8.46
CA ALA A 134 10.44 51.20 -8.02
C ALA A 134 9.37 51.62 -9.03
#